data_AF-A0A845BIE2-F1
#
_entry.id   AF-A0A845BIE2-F1
#
_cell.length_a   1.000
_cell.length_b   1.000
_cell.length_c   1.000
_cell.angle_alpha   90.00
_cell.angle_beta   90.00
_cell.angle_gamma   90.00
#
_symmetry.space_group_name_H-M   'P 1'
#
loop_
_entity.id
_entity.type
_entity.pdbx_description
1 polymer ?
#
loop_
_entity_poly.entity_id
_entity_poly.type
_entity_poly.pdbx_seq_one_letter_code
_entity_poly.pdbx_strand_id
1 'polypeptide(L)' 'MVTRIVRRPVSLTFDEEIIEEYKARGVTIAPAPGESSKLVISAPDEAAADAAEIWLAEMDTPAD' A
#
# COMPACT_ATOMS: atom_id res chain seq x y z
N MET A 1 7.46 -14.12 -4.76
CA MET A 1 7.50 -12.75 -4.25
C MET A 1 7.18 -11.82 -5.40
N VAL A 2 6.08 -11.08 -5.26
CA VAL A 2 5.51 -10.17 -6.25
C VAL A 2 5.71 -8.76 -5.73
N THR A 3 6.15 -7.85 -6.60
CA THR A 3 6.33 -6.43 -6.24
C THR A 3 5.51 -5.57 -7.19
N ARG A 4 4.70 -4.67 -6.65
CA ARG A 4 3.89 -3.71 -7.41
C ARG A 4 4.12 -2.30 -6.93
N ILE A 5 4.05 -1.36 -7.87
CA ILE A 5 4.12 0.07 -7.57
C ILE A 5 2.74 0.65 -7.79
N VAL A 6 2.16 1.19 -6.74
CA VAL A 6 0.82 1.80 -6.77
C VAL A 6 0.92 3.28 -6.38
N ARG A 7 -0.10 4.06 -6.73
CA ARG A 7 -0.19 5.44 -6.26
C ARG A 7 -0.53 5.46 -4.78
N ARG A 8 0.09 6.40 -4.06
CA ARG A 8 -0.24 6.65 -2.66
C ARG A 8 -1.63 7.30 -2.59
N PRO A 9 -2.56 6.75 -1.79
CA PRO A 9 -3.83 7.39 -1.50
C PRO A 9 -3.67 8.80 -0.95
N VAL A 10 -4.56 9.72 -1.30
CA VAL A 10 -4.51 11.12 -0.81
C VAL A 10 -4.71 11.19 0.70
N SER A 11 -5.53 10.30 1.27
CA SER A 11 -5.75 10.18 2.73
C SER A 11 -4.50 9.74 3.51
N LEU A 12 -3.50 9.18 2.82
CA LEU A 12 -2.25 8.68 3.39
C LEU A 12 -1.25 9.84 3.54
N THR A 13 -1.49 10.68 4.54
CA THR A 13 -0.69 11.88 4.82
C THR A 13 0.60 11.53 5.57
N PHE A 14 1.56 10.85 4.93
CA PHE A 14 2.92 10.63 5.47
C PHE A 14 3.06 9.94 6.85
N ASP A 15 1.98 9.46 7.47
CA ASP A 15 2.08 8.68 8.70
C ASP A 15 2.63 7.28 8.39
N GLU A 16 3.87 7.04 8.81
CA GLU A 16 4.49 5.71 8.90
C GLU A 16 3.58 4.68 9.61
N GLU A 17 2.63 5.16 10.42
CA GLU A 17 1.65 4.38 11.18
C GLU A 17 0.74 3.50 10.29
N ILE A 18 0.42 3.93 9.07
CA ILE A 18 -0.47 3.17 8.16
C ILE A 18 0.22 1.92 7.60
N ILE A 19 1.56 1.93 7.51
CA ILE A 19 2.34 0.74 7.12
C ILE A 19 2.23 -0.37 8.18
N GLU A 20 2.02 0.00 9.46
CA GLU A 20 1.83 -0.96 10.55
C GLU A 20 0.40 -1.53 10.62
N GLU A 21 -0.60 -0.84 10.06
CA GLU A 21 -2.00 -1.31 10.05
C GLU A 21 -2.26 -2.43 9.04
N TYR A 22 -1.60 -2.42 7.87
CA TYR A 22 -1.76 -3.49 6.88
C TYR A 22 -1.03 -4.78 7.31
N LYS A 23 -1.60 -5.50 8.28
CA LYS A 23 -1.08 -6.76 8.83
C LYS A 23 -1.40 -8.00 7.96
N ALA A 24 -1.27 -7.90 6.64
CA ALA A 24 -1.24 -9.12 5.84
C ALA A 24 0.11 -9.82 6.01
N ARG A 25 0.08 -11.09 6.44
CA ARG A 25 1.29 -11.88 6.70
C ARG A 25 2.17 -11.95 5.46
N GLY A 26 3.36 -11.32 5.52
CA GLY A 26 4.35 -11.35 4.45
C GLY A 26 4.20 -10.25 3.39
N VAL A 27 3.22 -9.35 3.52
CA VAL A 27 3.14 -8.16 2.68
C VAL A 27 3.86 -6.99 3.36
N THR A 28 4.59 -6.21 2.57
CA THR A 28 5.29 -5.01 3.00
C THR A 28 4.92 -3.87 2.07
N ILE A 29 4.45 -2.76 2.61
CA ILE A 29 4.13 -1.55 1.86
C ILE A 29 5.14 -0.49 2.30
N ALA A 30 5.88 0.07 1.36
CA ALA A 30 6.89 1.08 1.65
C ALA A 30 6.82 2.23 0.63
N PRO A 31 7.25 3.46 0.95
CA PRO A 31 7.36 4.53 -0.03
C PRO A 31 8.36 4.17 -1.14
N ALA A 32 8.04 4.54 -2.38
CA ALA A 32 8.96 4.34 -3.49
C ALA A 32 10.17 5.29 -3.37
N PRO A 33 11.41 4.79 -3.55
CA PRO A 33 12.60 5.62 -3.44
C PRO A 33 12.58 6.73 -4.50
N GLY A 34 12.59 7.99 -4.06
CA GLY A 34 12.59 9.17 -4.93
C GLY A 34 11.20 9.66 -5.38
N GLU A 35 10.11 8.96 -5.01
CA GLU A 35 8.74 9.31 -5.41
C GLU A 35 7.80 9.19 -4.20
N SER A 36 7.61 10.27 -3.46
CA SER A 36 6.74 10.34 -2.29
C SER A 36 5.25 10.11 -2.60
N SER A 37 4.84 10.22 -3.87
CA SER A 37 3.48 9.96 -4.34
C SER A 37 3.21 8.50 -4.71
N LYS A 38 4.20 7.61 -4.52
CA LYS A 38 4.10 6.18 -4.89
C LYS A 38 4.47 5.27 -3.73
N LEU A 39 3.82 4.13 -3.68
CA LEU A 39 4.08 3.06 -2.72
C LEU A 39 4.53 1.81 -3.47
N VAL A 40 5.47 1.08 -2.88
CA VAL A 40 5.95 -0.23 -3.30
C VAL A 40 5.32 -1.26 -2.39
N ILE A 41 4.48 -2.11 -2.95
CA ILE A 41 3.90 -3.28 -2.31
C ILE A 41 4.80 -4.47 -2.65
N SER A 42 5.31 -5.17 -1.64
CA SER A 42 6.04 -6.42 -1.77
C SER A 42 5.25 -7.52 -1.07
N ALA A 43 4.79 -8.52 -1.81
CA ALA A 43 3.94 -9.59 -1.32
C ALA A 43 4.51 -10.97 -1.68
N PRO A 44 4.14 -12.05 -0.98
CA PRO A 44 4.61 -13.40 -1.30
C PRO A 44 4.04 -13.90 -2.65
N ASP A 45 2.77 -13.59 -2.93
CA ASP A 45 1.97 -14.04 -4.07
C ASP A 45 1.06 -12.91 -4.61
N GLU A 46 0.42 -13.16 -5.76
CA GLU A 46 -0.45 -12.18 -6.42
C GLU A 46 -1.72 -11.86 -5.64
N ALA A 47 -2.31 -12.82 -4.92
CA ALA A 47 -3.53 -12.58 -4.15
C ALA A 47 -3.28 -11.63 -2.97
N ALA A 48 -2.13 -11.79 -2.30
CA ALA A 48 -1.69 -10.88 -1.25
C ALA A 48 -1.32 -9.48 -1.78
N ALA A 49 -0.78 -9.39 -3.00
CA ALA A 49 -0.56 -8.09 -3.65
C ALA A 49 -1.88 -7.40 -4.00
N ASP A 50 -2.85 -8.14 -4.54
CA ASP A 50 -4.17 -7.65 -4.91
C ASP A 50 -4.95 -7.15 -3.68
N ALA A 51 -4.92 -7.92 -2.58
CA ALA A 51 -5.54 -7.52 -1.31
C ALA A 51 -4.95 -6.21 -0.75
N ALA A 52 -3.66 -5.95 -0.96
CA ALA A 52 -3.01 -4.73 -0.52
C ALA A 52 -3.40 -3.53 -1.39
N GLU A 53 -3.52 -3.76 -2.70
CA GLU A 53 -3.98 -2.75 -3.65
C GLU A 53 -5.44 -2.36 -3.39
N ILE A 54 -6.33 -3.33 -3.13
CA ILE A 54 -7.73 -3.09 -2.78
C ILE A 54 -7.82 -2.27 -1.50
N TRP A 55 -7.13 -2.67 -0.44
CA TRP A 55 -7.13 -1.93 0.82
C TRP A 55 -6.63 -0.48 0.68
N LEU A 56 -5.58 -0.26 -0.11
CA LEU A 56 -5.10 1.09 -0.45
C LEU A 56 -6.15 1.90 -1.22
N ALA A 57 -6.87 1.28 -2.16
CA ALA A 57 -7.94 1.93 -2.91
C ALA A 57 -9.14 2.28 -2.02
N GLU A 58 -9.49 1.43 -1.05
CA GLU A 58 -10.54 1.72 -0.07
C GLU A 58 -10.21 2.94 0.78
N MET A 59 -8.94 3.15 1.15
CA MET A 59 -8.51 4.35 1.87
C MET A 59 -8.47 5.63 1.01
N ASP A 60 -8.30 5.51 -0.31
CA ASP A 60 -8.35 6.66 -1.23
C ASP A 60 -9.78 7.15 -1.48
N THR A 61 -10.76 6.29 -1.24
CA THR A 61 -12.17 6.65 -1.43
C THR A 61 -12.62 7.50 -0.24
N PRO A 62 -12.90 8.81 -0.40
CA PRO A 62 -13.51 9.58 0.68
C PRO A 62 -14.88 8.96 0.96
N ALA A 63 -15.14 8.62 2.23
CA ALA A 63 -16.50 8.34 2.68
C ALA A 63 -17.33 9.60 2.40
N ASP A 64 -18.23 9.51 1.42
CA ASP A 64 -19.20 10.56 1.05
C ASP A 64 -20.07 10.98 2.24
#